data_AF-A0A7Z8NSS0-F1
#
_entry.id   AF-A0A7Z8NSS0-F1
#
_cell.length_a   1.000
_cell.length_b   1.000
_cell.length_c   1.000
_cell.angle_alpha   90.00
_cell.angle_beta   90.00
_cell.angle_gamma   90.00
#
_symmetry.space_group_name_H-M   'P 1'
#
loop_
_entity.id
_entity.type
_entity.pdbx_description
1 polymer ?
#
loop_
_entity_poly.entity_id
_entity_poly.type
_entity_poly.pdbx_seq_one_letter_code
_entity_poly.pdbx_strand_id
1 'polypeptide(L)'
;MADEETQSTFAKITGLVVAGAVAWIAGKAVDAAWKAASGHKPPKPEDDDDPRIAEVVAAAAITAAAVTVARVFATRGTKKFVERVDKNRRLPKA
;
A
#
# COMPACT_ATOMS: atom_id res chain seq x y z
N MET A 1 -20.51 23.80 -12.48
CA MET A 1 -19.04 23.96 -12.54
C MET A 1 -18.41 24.09 -11.15
N ALA A 2 -18.94 24.91 -10.22
CA ALA A 2 -18.35 25.09 -8.87
C ALA A 2 -18.44 23.84 -7.95
N ASP A 3 -19.51 23.05 -8.05
CA ASP A 3 -19.69 21.86 -7.21
C ASP A 3 -18.70 20.72 -7.56
N GLU A 4 -18.33 20.59 -8.83
CA GLU A 4 -17.43 19.55 -9.34
C GLU A 4 -15.98 19.78 -8.92
N GLU A 5 -15.56 21.05 -8.88
CA GLU A 5 -14.23 21.46 -8.43
C GLU A 5 -14.05 21.24 -6.91
N THR A 6 -15.09 21.54 -6.12
CA THR A 6 -15.11 21.31 -4.67
C THR A 6 -15.05 19.82 -4.35
N GLN A 7 -15.80 19.00 -5.09
CA GLN A 7 -15.78 17.54 -4.90
C GLN A 7 -14.41 16.94 -5.29
N SER A 8 -13.79 17.43 -6.37
CA SER A 8 -12.43 17.03 -6.78
C SER A 8 -11.39 17.41 -5.75
N THR A 9 -11.46 18.63 -5.21
CA THR A 9 -10.53 19.14 -4.21
C THR A 9 -10.63 18.36 -2.91
N PHE A 10 -11.87 18.08 -2.44
CA PHE A 10 -12.09 17.25 -1.27
C PHE A 10 -11.55 15.83 -1.48
N ALA A 11 -11.84 15.20 -2.61
CA ALA A 11 -11.33 13.87 -2.93
C ALA A 11 -9.79 13.82 -2.98
N LYS A 12 -9.15 14.85 -3.53
CA LYS A 12 -7.67 14.97 -3.55
C LYS A 12 -7.09 15.10 -2.14
N ILE A 13 -7.66 15.96 -1.30
CA ILE A 13 -7.20 16.15 0.08
C ILE A 13 -7.39 14.85 0.88
N THR A 14 -8.57 14.23 0.78
CA THR A 14 -8.82 12.94 1.43
C THR A 14 -7.84 11.87 0.94
N GLY A 15 -7.61 11.78 -0.37
CA GLY A 15 -6.63 10.86 -0.96
C GLY A 15 -5.23 11.07 -0.41
N LEU A 16 -4.80 12.33 -0.27
CA LEU A 16 -3.48 12.68 0.27
C LEU A 16 -3.34 12.30 1.76
N VAL A 17 -4.38 12.56 2.57
CA VAL A 17 -4.40 12.17 3.99
C VAL A 17 -4.34 10.65 4.13
N VAL A 18 -5.14 9.92 3.35
CA VAL A 18 -5.14 8.46 3.37
C VAL A 18 -3.79 7.91 2.92
N ALA A 19 -3.21 8.44 1.85
CA ALA A 19 -1.90 8.03 1.38
C ALA A 19 -0.80 8.25 2.44
N GLY A 20 -0.82 9.38 3.13
CA GLY A 20 0.08 9.66 4.25
C GLY A 20 -0.07 8.67 5.40
N ALA A 21 -1.31 8.37 5.80
CA ALA A 21 -1.58 7.37 6.84
C ALA A 21 -1.09 5.97 6.43
N VAL A 22 -1.34 5.56 5.19
CA VAL A 22 -0.86 4.28 4.65
C VAL A 22 0.67 4.23 4.63
N ALA A 23 1.34 5.31 4.20
CA ALA A 23 2.79 5.38 4.20
C ALA A 23 3.38 5.25 5.61
N TRP A 24 2.76 5.90 6.61
CA TRP A 24 3.20 5.78 8.01
C TRP A 24 3.04 4.37 8.57
N ILE A 25 1.89 3.72 8.31
CA ILE A 25 1.63 2.34 8.73
C ILE A 25 2.61 1.38 8.03
N ALA A 26 2.84 1.57 6.73
CA ALA A 26 3.76 0.75 5.95
C ALA A 26 5.20 0.85 6.51
N GLY A 27 5.66 2.06 6.83
CA GLY A 27 6.98 2.26 7.46
C GLY A 27 7.11 1.47 8.78
N LYS A 28 6.12 1.54 9.65
CA LYS A 28 6.10 0.75 10.90
C LYS A 28 6.07 -0.75 10.67
N ALA A 29 5.33 -1.22 9.67
CA ALA A 29 5.29 -2.63 9.32
C ALA A 29 6.64 -3.13 8.81
N VAL A 30 7.33 -2.33 7.99
CA VAL A 30 8.69 -2.63 7.51
C VAL A 30 9.67 -2.66 8.66
N ASP A 31 9.66 -1.67 9.56
CA ASP A 31 10.54 -1.64 10.75
C ASP A 31 10.35 -2.89 11.62
N ALA A 32 9.08 -3.27 11.85
CA ALA A 32 8.74 -4.43 12.66
C ALA A 32 9.18 -5.75 11.99
N ALA A 33 8.91 -5.90 10.69
CA ALA A 33 9.34 -7.06 9.93
C ALA A 33 10.86 -7.18 9.89
N TRP A 34 11.57 -6.06 9.73
CA TRP A 34 13.03 -6.03 9.75
C TRP A 34 13.56 -6.47 11.10
N LYS A 35 13.09 -5.84 12.18
CA LYS A 35 13.51 -6.20 13.54
C LYS A 35 13.24 -7.66 13.87
N ALA A 36 12.13 -8.21 13.39
CA ALA A 36 11.81 -9.63 13.57
C ALA A 36 12.78 -10.56 12.82
N ALA A 37 13.25 -10.16 11.64
CA ALA A 37 14.15 -10.96 10.80
C ALA A 37 15.64 -10.80 11.17
N SER A 38 16.10 -9.57 11.41
CA SER A 38 17.52 -9.24 11.65
C SER A 38 17.87 -9.06 13.13
N GLY A 39 16.87 -8.90 14.01
CA GLY A 39 17.09 -8.67 15.44
C GLY A 39 17.44 -7.22 15.81
N HIS A 40 17.68 -6.34 14.83
CA HIS A 40 18.01 -4.93 15.04
C HIS A 40 17.16 -4.01 14.15
N LYS A 41 17.24 -2.69 14.38
CA LYS A 41 16.54 -1.72 13.54
C LYS A 41 17.12 -1.74 12.11
N PRO A 42 16.30 -1.44 11.09
CA PRO A 42 16.80 -1.30 9.73
C PRO A 42 17.88 -0.21 9.67
N PRO A 43 19.01 -0.47 8.97
CA PRO A 43 20.07 0.50 8.81
C PRO A 43 19.50 1.73 8.11
N LYS A 44 19.82 2.91 8.63
CA LYS A 44 19.36 4.15 8.03
C LYS A 44 20.36 4.60 6.96
N PRO A 45 19.90 5.35 5.94
CA PRO A 45 20.79 5.90 4.92
C PRO A 45 21.89 6.83 5.45
N GLU A 46 21.71 7.34 6.68
CA GLU A 46 22.66 8.20 7.40
C GLU A 46 23.68 7.43 8.24
N ASP A 47 23.50 6.11 8.39
CA ASP A 47 24.47 5.23 9.04
C ASP A 47 25.54 4.87 7.98
N ASP A 48 26.78 5.30 8.21
CA ASP A 48 27.96 5.18 7.30
C ASP A 48 28.44 3.71 7.09
N ASP A 49 27.62 2.72 7.45
CA ASP A 49 27.92 1.31 7.30
C ASP A 49 27.39 0.81 5.95
N ASP A 50 28.28 0.57 4.99
CA ASP A 50 27.97 0.01 3.67
C ASP A 50 27.07 -1.22 3.81
N PRO A 51 25.78 -1.15 3.40
CA PRO A 51 24.83 -2.21 3.67
C PRO A 51 25.29 -3.47 2.95
N ARG A 52 25.53 -4.54 3.73
CA ARG A 52 26.00 -5.83 3.20
C ARG A 52 25.06 -6.24 2.07
N ILE A 53 25.61 -6.56 0.89
CA ILE A 53 24.83 -6.93 -0.32
C ILE A 53 23.74 -7.97 0.00
N ALA A 54 24.00 -8.90 0.93
CA ALA A 54 23.02 -9.88 1.41
C ALA A 54 21.76 -9.26 2.04
N GLU A 55 21.89 -8.18 2.81
CA GLU A 55 20.75 -7.46 3.41
C GLU A 55 19.92 -6.75 2.35
N VAL A 56 20.57 -6.15 1.35
CA VAL A 56 19.88 -5.53 0.20
C VAL A 56 19.07 -6.57 -0.58
N VAL A 57 19.66 -7.74 -0.84
CA VAL A 57 18.99 -8.84 -1.54
C VAL A 57 17.81 -9.39 -0.71
N ALA A 58 17.98 -9.54 0.60
CA ALA A 58 16.91 -9.98 1.49
C ALA A 58 15.74 -8.96 1.53
N ALA A 59 16.05 -7.66 1.62
CA ALA A 59 15.07 -6.58 1.56
C ALA A 59 14.29 -6.59 0.25
N ALA A 60 14.99 -6.76 -0.88
CA ALA A 60 14.40 -6.83 -2.20
C ALA A 60 13.47 -8.04 -2.34
N ALA A 61 13.88 -9.21 -1.86
CA ALA A 61 13.05 -10.42 -1.88
C ALA A 61 11.76 -10.25 -1.05
N ILE A 62 11.86 -9.68 0.15
CA ILE A 62 10.71 -9.40 1.02
C ILE A 62 9.76 -8.41 0.35
N THR A 63 10.31 -7.35 -0.25
CA THR A 63 9.51 -6.34 -0.96
C THR A 63 8.83 -6.94 -2.19
N ALA A 64 9.53 -7.74 -2.99
CA ALA A 64 8.96 -8.42 -4.14
C ALA A 64 7.82 -9.38 -3.74
N ALA A 65 8.00 -10.12 -2.64
CA ALA A 65 6.96 -10.96 -2.07
C ALA A 65 5.73 -10.14 -1.63
N ALA A 66 5.95 -9.06 -0.88
CA ALA A 66 4.88 -8.17 -0.41
C ALA A 66 4.09 -7.54 -1.57
N VAL A 67 4.78 -7.03 -2.60
CA VAL A 67 4.16 -6.45 -3.81
C VAL A 67 3.32 -7.49 -4.54
N THR A 68 3.81 -8.73 -4.66
CA THR A 68 3.08 -9.82 -5.31
C THR A 68 1.80 -10.15 -4.54
N VAL A 69 1.89 -10.27 -3.22
CA VAL A 69 0.72 -10.49 -2.35
C VAL A 69 -0.28 -9.33 -2.48
N ALA A 70 0.18 -8.08 -2.41
CA ALA A 70 -0.65 -6.90 -2.58
C ALA A 70 -1.39 -6.91 -3.93
N ARG A 71 -0.71 -7.25 -5.02
CA ARG A 71 -1.31 -7.36 -6.37
C ARG A 71 -2.42 -8.41 -6.43
N VAL A 72 -2.21 -9.57 -5.79
CA VAL A 72 -3.23 -10.64 -5.72
C VAL A 72 -4.46 -10.16 -4.95
N PHE A 73 -4.26 -9.47 -3.82
CA PHE A 73 -5.38 -8.92 -3.06
C PHE A 73 -6.10 -7.81 -3.81
N ALA A 74 -5.38 -6.92 -4.48
CA ALA A 74 -5.97 -5.86 -5.29
C ALA A 74 -6.84 -6.44 -6.41
N THR A 75 -6.31 -7.38 -7.21
CA THR A 75 -7.06 -8.01 -8.31
C THR A 75 -8.29 -8.79 -7.81
N ARG A 76 -8.16 -9.54 -6.71
CA ARG A 76 -9.31 -10.24 -6.09
C ARG A 76 -10.35 -9.28 -5.53
N GLY A 77 -9.91 -8.20 -4.89
CA GLY A 77 -10.77 -7.16 -4.34
C GLY A 77 -11.56 -6.44 -5.43
N THR A 78 -10.88 -6.00 -6.50
CA THR A 78 -11.51 -5.38 -7.67
C THR A 78 -12.53 -6.30 -8.31
N LYS A 79 -12.21 -7.60 -8.50
CA LYS A 79 -13.17 -8.57 -9.06
C LYS A 79 -14.45 -8.64 -8.23
N LYS A 80 -14.34 -8.80 -6.90
CA LYS A 80 -15.51 -8.84 -6.00
C LYS A 80 -16.32 -7.54 -6.00
N PHE A 81 -15.65 -6.40 -6.06
CA PHE A 81 -16.31 -5.10 -6.10
C PHE A 81 -17.07 -4.92 -7.41
N VAL A 82 -16.43 -5.21 -8.55
CA VAL A 82 -17.06 -5.13 -9.88
C VAL A 82 -18.24 -6.09 -9.96
N GLU A 83 -18.12 -7.34 -9.52
CA GLU A 83 -19.24 -8.29 -9.46
C GLU A 83 -20.41 -7.77 -8.62
N ARG A 84 -20.14 -7.14 -7.47
CA ARG A 84 -21.19 -6.55 -6.61
C ARG A 84 -21.89 -5.39 -7.32
N VAL A 85 -21.14 -4.49 -7.95
CA VAL A 85 -21.69 -3.34 -8.67
C VAL A 85 -22.49 -3.78 -9.91
N ASP A 86 -21.97 -4.75 -10.67
CA ASP A 86 -22.62 -5.25 -11.88
C ASP A 86 -23.90 -6.03 -11.55
N LYS A 87 -23.90 -6.82 -10.46
CA LYS A 87 -25.12 -7.46 -9.94
C LYS A 87 -26.20 -6.43 -9.57
N ASN A 88 -25.83 -5.32 -8.92
CA ASN A 88 -26.78 -4.25 -8.58
C ASN A 88 -27.28 -3.48 -9.81
N ARG A 89 -26.48 -3.35 -10.88
CA ARG A 89 -26.90 -2.69 -12.14
C ARG A 89 -27.83 -3.56 -13.00
N ARG A 90 -27.74 -4.88 -12.89
CA ARG A 90 -28.54 -5.83 -13.68
C ARG A 90 -29.89 -6.19 -13.07
N LEU A 91 -30.15 -5.82 -11.81
CA LEU A 91 -31.50 -5.91 -11.26
C LEU A 91 -32.37 -4.83 -11.92
N PRO A 92 -33.47 -5.18 -12.62
CA PRO A 92 -34.42 -4.19 -13.07
C PRO A 92 -34.94 -3.45 -11.84
N LYS A 93 -34.88 -2.11 -11.87
CA LYS A 93 -35.55 -1.29 -10.86
C LYS A 93 -37.05 -1.57 -10.99
N ALA A 94 -37.58 -2.41 -10.10
CA ALA A 94 -39.00 -2.57 -9.85
C ALA A 94 -39.50 -1.37 -9.03
#